data_AF-A0A932S9M5-F1
#
_entry.id   AF-A0A932S9M5-F1
#
_cell.length_a   1.000
_cell.length_b   1.000
_cell.length_c   1.000
_cell.angle_alpha   90.00
_cell.angle_beta   90.00
_cell.angle_gamma   90.00
#
_symmetry.space_group_name_H-M   'P 1'
#
loop_
_entity.id
_entity.type
_entity.pdbx_description
1 polymer ?
#
loop_
_entity_poly.entity_id
_entity_poly.type
_entity_poly.pdbx_seq_one_letter_code
_entity_poly.pdbx_strand_id
1 'polypeptide(L)'
;MEFQQDIQQDIQGLGLGIVNLYERRMRMVISLIREAVMAAADCSKEQEEMIGQIRDNLANVGCLRRKDFDSHMAGVLARMEKMRKRTKDAAEGFLTEEGKIADEMVNILRKTLACGFTLSVVEILPIVKTEILPRHHEMEKRLAGVLMEFQMEQTALNIALKDLLFKGERVRIKDLKAMVYAINIYYGENGKGINRALKGFEKTRQETTAEWHGLFSAYGKNRHQALEARR
;
A
#
# COMPACT_ATOMS: atom_id res chain seq x y z
N MET A 1 -6.56 -31.89 38.88
CA MET A 1 -7.52 -31.49 37.83
C MET A 1 -7.61 -29.97 37.71
N GLU A 2 -7.77 -29.22 38.81
CA GLU A 2 -7.82 -27.74 38.78
C GLU A 2 -6.62 -27.08 38.06
N PHE A 3 -5.39 -27.53 38.30
CA PHE A 3 -4.20 -26.96 37.65
C PHE A 3 -4.17 -27.10 36.11
N GLN A 4 -4.73 -28.16 35.55
CA GLN A 4 -4.83 -28.31 34.08
C GLN A 4 -5.93 -27.42 33.50
N GLN A 5 -6.96 -27.16 34.28
CA GLN A 5 -8.10 -26.33 33.89
C GLN A 5 -7.71 -24.84 33.87
N ASP A 6 -6.92 -24.39 34.84
CA ASP A 6 -6.35 -23.03 34.89
C ASP A 6 -5.42 -22.75 33.71
N ILE A 7 -4.49 -23.67 33.42
CA ILE A 7 -3.57 -23.51 32.27
C ILE A 7 -4.33 -23.43 30.95
N GLN A 8 -5.40 -24.21 30.79
CA GLN A 8 -6.22 -24.20 29.59
C GLN A 8 -6.98 -22.88 29.45
N GLN A 9 -7.49 -22.32 30.53
CA GLN A 9 -8.14 -21.00 30.54
C GLN A 9 -7.15 -19.88 30.20
N ASP A 10 -5.94 -19.91 30.75
CA ASP A 10 -4.89 -18.93 30.44
C ASP A 10 -4.47 -18.96 28.97
N ILE A 11 -4.31 -20.16 28.40
CA ILE A 11 -3.98 -20.34 26.98
C ILE A 11 -5.11 -19.82 26.08
N GLN A 12 -6.37 -20.09 26.43
CA GLN A 12 -7.52 -19.56 25.71
C GLN A 12 -7.60 -18.04 25.80
N GLY A 13 -7.34 -17.46 26.97
CA GLY A 13 -7.29 -16.02 27.18
C GLY A 13 -6.20 -15.34 26.34
N LEU A 14 -4.98 -15.89 26.34
CA LEU A 14 -3.88 -15.42 25.50
C LEU A 14 -4.21 -15.53 24.01
N GLY A 15 -4.79 -16.65 23.59
CA GLY A 15 -5.17 -16.88 22.21
C GLY A 15 -6.24 -15.91 21.71
N LEU A 16 -7.26 -15.63 22.53
CA LEU A 16 -8.25 -14.59 22.22
C LEU A 16 -7.62 -13.20 22.15
N GLY A 17 -6.65 -12.91 23.03
CA GLY A 17 -5.86 -11.68 22.98
C GLY A 17 -5.11 -11.50 21.65
N ILE A 18 -4.49 -12.57 21.13
CA ILE A 18 -3.80 -12.57 19.84
C ILE A 18 -4.78 -12.29 18.68
N VAL A 19 -5.95 -12.94 18.69
CA VAL A 19 -6.99 -12.71 17.67
C VAL A 19 -7.44 -11.25 17.67
N ASN A 20 -7.75 -10.69 18.85
CA ASN A 20 -8.19 -9.30 18.98
C ASN A 20 -7.12 -8.30 18.53
N LEU A 21 -5.85 -8.59 18.83
CA LEU A 21 -4.72 -7.77 18.38
C LEU A 21 -4.58 -7.80 16.85
N TYR A 22 -4.71 -8.97 16.25
CA TYR A 22 -4.68 -9.13 14.79
C TYR A 22 -5.82 -8.35 14.13
N GLU A 23 -7.06 -8.50 14.60
CA GLU A 23 -8.22 -7.76 14.09
C GLU A 23 -8.05 -6.23 14.22
N ARG A 24 -7.49 -5.76 15.34
CA ARG A 24 -7.20 -4.33 15.52
C ARG A 24 -6.16 -3.84 14.53
N ARG A 25 -5.06 -4.57 14.36
CA ARG A 25 -4.00 -4.22 13.41
C ARG A 25 -4.55 -4.19 11.98
N MET A 26 -5.38 -5.15 11.63
CA MET A 26 -5.98 -5.23 10.30
C MET A 26 -6.86 -4.01 10.00
N ARG A 27 -7.73 -3.64 10.95
CA ARG A 27 -8.54 -2.42 10.84
C ARG A 27 -7.69 -1.16 10.67
N MET A 28 -6.56 -1.08 11.37
CA MET A 28 -5.62 0.04 11.23
C MET A 28 -5.04 0.10 9.82
N VAL A 29 -4.55 -1.02 9.27
CA VAL A 29 -4.03 -1.07 7.90
C VAL A 29 -5.09 -0.65 6.89
N ILE A 30 -6.31 -1.15 7.02
CA ILE A 30 -7.46 -0.76 6.18
C ILE A 30 -7.72 0.76 6.26
N SER A 31 -7.68 1.35 7.46
CA SER A 31 -7.86 2.81 7.63
C SER A 31 -6.77 3.60 6.92
N LEU A 32 -5.50 3.23 7.12
CA LEU A 32 -4.36 3.90 6.50
C LEU A 32 -4.42 3.87 4.98
N ILE A 33 -4.84 2.74 4.40
CA ILE A 33 -5.00 2.63 2.94
C ILE A 33 -6.11 3.55 2.45
N ARG A 34 -7.25 3.62 3.16
CA ARG A 34 -8.34 4.55 2.81
C ARG A 34 -7.89 6.00 2.89
N GLU A 35 -7.18 6.37 3.95
CA GLU A 35 -6.61 7.71 4.12
C GLU A 35 -5.64 8.06 3.00
N ALA A 36 -4.75 7.13 2.61
CA ALA A 36 -3.84 7.34 1.50
C ALA A 36 -4.57 7.55 0.16
N VAL A 37 -5.65 6.81 -0.10
CA VAL A 37 -6.49 6.99 -1.29
C VAL A 37 -7.23 8.32 -1.28
N MET A 38 -7.71 8.78 -0.12
CA MET A 38 -8.34 10.10 0.00
C MET A 38 -7.33 11.23 -0.25
N ALA A 39 -6.14 11.16 0.37
CA ALA A 39 -5.08 12.13 0.16
C ALA A 39 -4.63 12.19 -1.32
N ALA A 40 -4.60 11.04 -2.00
CA ALA A 40 -4.36 10.95 -3.44
C ALA A 40 -5.44 11.67 -4.28
N ALA A 41 -6.71 11.56 -3.87
CA ALA A 41 -7.80 12.27 -4.52
C ALA A 41 -7.70 13.79 -4.31
N ASP A 42 -7.37 14.23 -3.10
CA ASP A 42 -7.19 15.66 -2.78
C ASP A 42 -6.04 16.27 -3.59
N CYS A 43 -4.91 15.55 -3.71
CA CYS A 43 -3.79 15.97 -4.56
C CYS A 43 -4.19 16.08 -6.04
N SER A 44 -5.04 15.18 -6.54
CA SER A 44 -5.56 15.25 -7.91
C SER A 44 -6.42 16.49 -8.12
N LYS A 45 -7.23 16.87 -7.13
CA LYS A 45 -8.04 18.08 -7.18
C LYS A 45 -7.18 19.35 -7.19
N GLU A 46 -6.13 19.41 -6.36
CA GLU A 46 -5.17 20.52 -6.37
C GLU A 46 -4.52 20.69 -7.76
N GLN A 47 -4.17 19.58 -8.42
CA GLN A 47 -3.63 19.61 -9.78
C GLN A 47 -4.63 20.14 -10.80
N GLU A 48 -5.89 19.72 -10.73
CA GLU A 48 -6.95 20.20 -11.61
C GLU A 48 -7.14 21.72 -11.45
N GLU A 49 -7.09 22.23 -10.21
CA GLU A 49 -7.13 23.66 -9.91
C GLU A 49 -5.92 24.41 -10.50
N MET A 50 -4.70 23.89 -10.31
CA MET A 50 -3.47 24.46 -10.88
C MET A 50 -3.51 24.49 -12.42
N ILE A 51 -3.98 23.41 -13.05
CA ILE A 51 -4.14 23.33 -14.51
C ILE A 51 -5.16 24.38 -14.99
N GLY A 52 -6.27 24.55 -14.28
CA GLY A 52 -7.26 25.59 -14.56
C GLY A 52 -6.67 27.00 -14.52
N GLN A 53 -5.89 27.30 -13.48
CA GLN A 53 -5.21 28.59 -13.33
C GLN A 53 -4.22 28.86 -14.48
N ILE A 54 -3.39 27.88 -14.84
CA ILE A 54 -2.45 28.02 -15.96
C ILE A 54 -3.19 28.25 -17.27
N ARG A 55 -4.28 27.50 -17.50
CA ARG A 55 -5.13 27.64 -18.69
C ARG A 55 -5.68 29.06 -18.82
N ASP A 56 -6.19 29.61 -17.72
CA ASP A 56 -6.78 30.95 -17.71
C ASP A 56 -5.71 32.04 -17.85
N ASN A 57 -4.56 31.91 -17.19
CA ASN A 57 -3.43 32.84 -17.35
C ASN A 57 -2.96 32.92 -18.81
N LEU A 58 -2.77 31.77 -19.45
CA LEU A 58 -2.35 31.69 -20.86
C LEU A 58 -3.39 32.30 -21.81
N ALA A 59 -4.68 32.12 -21.53
CA ALA A 59 -5.76 32.68 -22.32
C ALA A 59 -5.86 34.20 -22.14
N ASN A 60 -5.78 34.69 -20.91
CA ASN A 60 -5.92 36.12 -20.57
C ASN A 60 -4.77 36.97 -21.12
N VAL A 61 -3.54 36.46 -21.10
CA VAL A 61 -2.37 37.15 -21.68
C VAL A 61 -2.35 37.04 -23.22
N GLY A 62 -3.34 36.38 -23.83
CA GLY A 62 -3.41 36.16 -25.27
C GLY A 62 -2.32 35.22 -25.81
N CYS A 63 -1.63 34.49 -24.93
CA CYS A 63 -0.51 33.64 -25.28
C CYS A 63 -0.94 32.29 -25.87
N LEU A 64 -2.13 31.79 -25.52
CA LEU A 64 -2.67 30.52 -26.03
C LEU A 64 -4.19 30.49 -25.91
N ARG A 65 -4.89 30.04 -26.96
CA ARG A 65 -6.34 29.82 -26.86
C ARG A 65 -6.61 28.62 -25.96
N ARG A 66 -7.70 28.65 -25.19
CA ARG A 66 -8.11 27.53 -24.31
C ARG A 66 -8.15 26.19 -25.06
N LYS A 67 -8.68 26.17 -26.29
CA LYS A 67 -8.73 24.97 -27.14
C LYS A 67 -7.35 24.39 -27.46
N ASP A 68 -6.35 25.25 -27.70
CA ASP A 68 -4.99 24.81 -28.02
C ASP A 68 -4.28 24.29 -26.76
N PHE A 69 -4.55 24.92 -25.60
CA PHE A 69 -4.14 24.40 -24.30
C PHE A 69 -4.70 23.00 -24.04
N ASP A 70 -6.01 22.85 -24.20
CA ASP A 70 -6.70 21.58 -23.96
C ASP A 70 -6.14 20.48 -24.87
N SER A 71 -5.86 20.80 -26.14
CA SER A 71 -5.20 19.89 -27.09
C SER A 71 -3.80 19.45 -26.62
N HIS A 72 -2.99 20.39 -26.12
CA HIS A 72 -1.66 20.07 -25.58
C HIS A 72 -1.70 19.25 -24.28
N MET A 73 -2.72 19.47 -23.44
CA MET A 73 -2.87 18.78 -22.16
C MET A 73 -3.64 17.46 -22.25
N ALA A 74 -4.36 17.21 -23.36
CA ALA A 74 -5.23 16.04 -23.51
C ALA A 74 -4.53 14.72 -23.16
N GLY A 75 -3.29 14.53 -23.61
CA GLY A 75 -2.51 13.32 -23.30
C GLY A 75 -2.17 13.18 -21.81
N VAL A 76 -1.79 14.29 -21.17
CA VAL A 76 -1.47 14.33 -19.72
C VAL A 76 -2.73 14.04 -18.90
N LEU A 77 -3.83 14.72 -19.20
CA LEU A 77 -5.12 14.56 -18.52
C LEU A 77 -5.68 13.15 -18.67
N ALA A 78 -5.64 12.58 -19.88
CA ALA A 78 -6.10 11.21 -20.13
C ALA A 78 -5.29 10.19 -19.33
N ARG A 79 -3.97 10.40 -19.21
CA ARG A 79 -3.12 9.54 -18.39
C ARG A 79 -3.41 9.67 -16.90
N MET A 80 -3.57 10.90 -16.40
CA MET A 80 -3.93 11.16 -15.00
C MET A 80 -5.23 10.45 -14.64
N GLU A 81 -6.28 10.59 -15.46
CA GLU A 81 -7.56 9.90 -15.26
C GLU A 81 -7.37 8.39 -15.23
N LYS A 82 -6.65 7.84 -16.21
CA LYS A 82 -6.37 6.40 -16.28
C LYS A 82 -5.65 5.90 -15.02
N MET A 83 -4.65 6.64 -14.53
CA MET A 83 -3.88 6.25 -13.35
C MET A 83 -4.71 6.38 -12.07
N ARG A 84 -5.50 7.45 -11.93
CA ARG A 84 -6.43 7.64 -10.81
C ARG A 84 -7.43 6.48 -10.74
N LYS A 85 -8.05 6.12 -11.87
CA LYS A 85 -8.96 4.98 -11.95
C LYS A 85 -8.25 3.67 -11.55
N ARG A 86 -7.08 3.39 -12.13
CA ARG A 86 -6.30 2.18 -11.81
C ARG A 86 -5.92 2.11 -10.33
N THR A 87 -5.58 3.23 -9.70
CA THR A 87 -5.23 3.32 -8.28
C THR A 87 -6.45 3.04 -7.40
N LYS A 88 -7.59 3.64 -7.74
CA LYS A 88 -8.87 3.39 -7.07
C LYS A 88 -9.25 1.91 -7.16
N ASP A 89 -9.26 1.34 -8.37
CA ASP A 89 -9.62 -0.06 -8.60
C ASP A 89 -8.66 -1.02 -7.86
N ALA A 90 -7.36 -0.71 -7.82
CA ALA A 90 -6.37 -1.50 -7.10
C ALA A 90 -6.59 -1.45 -5.57
N ALA A 91 -6.90 -0.27 -5.03
CA ALA A 91 -7.16 -0.09 -3.61
C ALA A 91 -8.47 -0.78 -3.19
N GLU A 92 -9.55 -0.63 -3.96
CA GLU A 92 -10.84 -1.31 -3.70
C GLU A 92 -10.68 -2.84 -3.75
N GLY A 93 -9.95 -3.34 -4.75
CA GLY A 93 -9.62 -4.75 -4.87
C GLY A 93 -8.81 -5.27 -3.67
N PHE A 94 -7.78 -4.54 -3.26
CA PHE A 94 -6.99 -4.88 -2.07
C PHE A 94 -7.86 -4.89 -0.82
N LEU A 95 -8.62 -3.83 -0.55
CA LEU A 95 -9.45 -3.73 0.66
C LEU A 95 -10.50 -4.85 0.75
N THR A 96 -11.07 -5.23 -0.39
CA THR A 96 -12.05 -6.33 -0.46
C THR A 96 -11.39 -7.66 -0.11
N GLU A 97 -10.22 -7.93 -0.70
CA GLU A 97 -9.50 -9.19 -0.46
C GLU A 97 -8.91 -9.26 0.94
N GLU A 98 -8.41 -8.14 1.46
CA GLU A 98 -7.90 -8.01 2.82
C GLU A 98 -8.97 -8.33 3.85
N GLY A 99 -10.21 -7.88 3.63
CA GLY A 99 -11.35 -8.25 4.46
C GLY A 99 -11.59 -9.76 4.49
N LYS A 100 -11.55 -10.43 3.33
CA LYS A 100 -11.71 -11.88 3.25
C LYS A 100 -10.59 -12.63 3.96
N ILE A 101 -9.34 -12.22 3.74
CA ILE A 101 -8.15 -12.82 4.38
C ILE A 101 -8.24 -12.66 5.90
N ALA A 102 -8.67 -11.49 6.38
CA ALA A 102 -8.87 -11.24 7.79
C ALA A 102 -9.94 -12.17 8.38
N ASP A 103 -11.09 -12.30 7.72
CA ASP A 103 -12.17 -13.18 8.16
C ASP A 103 -11.74 -14.66 8.15
N GLU A 104 -11.04 -15.10 7.11
CA GLU A 104 -10.47 -16.45 7.03
C GLU A 104 -9.51 -16.71 8.20
N MET A 105 -8.58 -15.80 8.47
CA MET A 105 -7.62 -15.94 9.56
C MET A 105 -8.27 -15.93 10.94
N VAL A 106 -9.22 -15.02 11.17
CA VAL A 106 -9.96 -14.97 12.43
C VAL A 106 -10.73 -16.27 12.66
N ASN A 107 -11.39 -16.80 11.62
CA ASN A 107 -12.11 -18.07 11.71
C ASN A 107 -11.18 -19.25 12.00
N ILE A 108 -10.03 -19.30 11.34
CA ILE A 108 -8.98 -20.30 11.57
C ILE A 108 -8.48 -20.25 13.03
N LEU A 109 -8.17 -19.05 13.53
CA LEU A 109 -7.69 -18.88 14.90
C LEU A 109 -8.77 -19.26 15.93
N ARG A 110 -10.02 -18.85 15.72
CA ARG A 110 -11.15 -19.21 16.61
C ARG A 110 -11.42 -20.72 16.64
N LYS A 111 -11.38 -21.40 15.49
CA LYS A 111 -11.49 -22.87 15.42
C LYS A 111 -10.34 -23.56 16.16
N THR A 112 -9.12 -23.04 16.02
CA THR A 112 -7.94 -23.55 16.75
C THR A 112 -8.10 -23.45 18.26
N LEU A 113 -8.62 -22.32 18.73
CA LEU A 113 -8.90 -22.08 20.14
C LEU A 113 -9.97 -23.04 20.68
N ALA A 114 -11.03 -23.28 19.91
CA ALA A 114 -12.12 -24.17 20.31
C ALA A 114 -11.70 -25.65 20.38
N CYS A 115 -10.78 -26.09 19.52
CA CYS A 115 -10.31 -27.48 19.47
C CYS A 115 -9.10 -27.76 20.39
N GLY A 116 -8.73 -26.85 21.28
CA GLY A 116 -7.67 -27.09 22.28
C GLY A 116 -6.24 -27.18 21.72
N PHE A 117 -5.95 -26.54 20.59
CA PHE A 117 -4.62 -26.37 19.97
C PHE A 117 -3.83 -27.63 19.54
N THR A 118 -4.22 -28.83 19.94
CA THR A 118 -3.40 -30.05 19.79
C THR A 118 -3.50 -30.72 18.42
N LEU A 119 -4.61 -30.59 17.71
CA LEU A 119 -4.79 -31.17 16.36
C LEU A 119 -4.74 -30.12 15.24
N SER A 120 -5.17 -28.89 15.48
CA SER A 120 -5.41 -27.96 14.37
C SER A 120 -4.18 -27.20 13.88
N VAL A 121 -3.12 -27.03 14.68
CA VAL A 121 -1.93 -26.27 14.24
C VAL A 121 -1.21 -26.97 13.09
N VAL A 122 -1.15 -28.31 13.10
CA VAL A 122 -0.48 -29.11 12.05
C VAL A 122 -1.24 -29.02 10.72
N GLU A 123 -2.56 -28.92 10.75
CA GLU A 123 -3.41 -28.83 9.55
C GLU A 123 -3.55 -27.39 9.04
N ILE A 124 -3.53 -26.41 9.94
CA ILE A 124 -3.76 -24.99 9.63
C ILE A 124 -2.50 -24.30 9.13
N LEU A 125 -1.34 -24.59 9.73
CA LEU A 125 -0.10 -23.90 9.40
C LEU A 125 0.29 -24.06 7.91
N PRO A 126 0.11 -25.23 7.28
CA PRO A 126 0.29 -25.38 5.84
C PRO A 126 -0.61 -24.43 5.05
N ILE A 127 -1.92 -24.43 5.28
CA ILE A 127 -2.91 -23.59 4.58
C ILE A 127 -2.51 -22.11 4.68
N VAL A 128 -2.18 -21.66 5.89
CA VAL A 128 -1.73 -20.28 6.14
C VAL A 128 -0.48 -19.95 5.31
N LYS A 129 0.51 -20.85 5.29
CA LYS A 129 1.79 -20.62 4.62
C LYS A 129 1.72 -20.72 3.10
N THR A 130 0.92 -21.64 2.57
CA THR A 130 0.90 -21.96 1.14
C THR A 130 -0.19 -21.22 0.37
N GLU A 131 -1.25 -20.79 1.05
CA GLU A 131 -2.41 -20.17 0.39
C GLU A 131 -2.61 -18.71 0.83
N ILE A 132 -2.75 -18.48 2.13
CA ILE A 132 -3.16 -17.17 2.65
C ILE A 132 -2.03 -16.14 2.54
N LEU A 133 -0.84 -16.47 3.06
CA LEU A 133 0.30 -15.54 3.05
C LEU A 133 0.77 -15.17 1.64
N PRO A 134 0.90 -16.10 0.68
CA PRO A 134 1.28 -15.75 -0.69
C PRO A 134 0.25 -14.86 -1.38
N ARG A 135 -1.06 -15.13 -1.19
CA ARG A 135 -2.13 -14.31 -1.77
C ARG A 135 -2.13 -12.89 -1.20
N HIS A 136 -2.01 -12.76 0.11
CA HIS A 136 -1.85 -11.47 0.79
C HIS A 136 -0.63 -10.71 0.24
N HIS A 137 0.51 -11.41 0.13
CA HIS A 137 1.75 -10.80 -0.32
C HIS A 137 1.69 -10.28 -1.77
N GLU A 138 1.16 -11.08 -2.69
CA GLU A 138 1.01 -10.67 -4.09
C GLU A 138 0.07 -9.45 -4.19
N MET A 139 -0.97 -9.40 -3.37
CA MET A 139 -1.90 -8.27 -3.36
C MET A 139 -1.27 -7.00 -2.83
N GLU A 140 -0.53 -7.10 -1.72
CA GLU A 140 0.24 -5.99 -1.16
C GLU A 140 1.24 -5.44 -2.17
N LYS A 141 1.99 -6.33 -2.83
CA LYS A 141 2.97 -5.97 -3.86
C LYS A 141 2.32 -5.27 -5.04
N ARG A 142 1.16 -5.76 -5.50
CA ARG A 142 0.40 -5.13 -6.59
C ARG A 142 -0.09 -3.74 -6.20
N LEU A 143 -0.68 -3.57 -5.01
CA LEU A 143 -1.16 -2.28 -4.53
C LEU A 143 0.01 -1.30 -4.35
N ALA A 144 1.08 -1.73 -3.69
CA ALA A 144 2.28 -0.93 -3.48
C ALA A 144 2.87 -0.46 -4.81
N GLY A 145 2.95 -1.35 -5.81
CA GLY A 145 3.38 -1.00 -7.15
C GLY A 145 2.56 0.14 -7.72
N VAL A 146 1.23 -0.01 -7.79
CA VAL A 146 0.32 1.00 -8.34
C VAL A 146 0.39 2.33 -7.59
N LEU A 147 0.41 2.31 -6.26
CA LEU A 147 0.51 3.52 -5.43
C LEU A 147 1.84 4.25 -5.67
N MET A 148 2.95 3.52 -5.82
CA MET A 148 4.24 4.12 -6.13
C MET A 148 4.24 4.77 -7.53
N GLU A 149 3.68 4.10 -8.54
CA GLU A 149 3.59 4.71 -9.88
C GLU A 149 2.75 5.99 -9.82
N PHE A 150 1.59 5.93 -9.15
CA PHE A 150 0.71 7.08 -8.98
C PHE A 150 1.43 8.24 -8.27
N GLN A 151 2.09 7.98 -7.14
CA GLN A 151 2.83 9.00 -6.39
C GLN A 151 3.93 9.66 -7.22
N MET A 152 4.70 8.88 -7.98
CA MET A 152 5.75 9.41 -8.85
C MET A 152 5.15 10.30 -9.94
N GLU A 153 4.07 9.86 -10.59
CA GLU A 153 3.40 10.66 -11.63
C GLU A 153 2.83 11.96 -11.09
N GLN A 154 2.18 11.91 -9.93
CA GLN A 154 1.65 13.06 -9.21
C GLN A 154 2.76 14.04 -8.82
N THR A 155 3.90 13.53 -8.33
CA THR A 155 5.03 14.36 -7.92
C THR A 155 5.63 15.09 -9.12
N ALA A 156 5.87 14.40 -10.22
CA ALA A 156 6.42 15.02 -11.42
C ALA A 156 5.49 16.08 -12.00
N LEU A 157 4.19 15.79 -12.06
CA LEU A 157 3.19 16.76 -12.52
C LEU A 157 3.12 17.97 -11.58
N ASN A 158 3.10 17.77 -10.27
CA ASN A 158 3.08 18.87 -9.30
C ASN A 158 4.29 19.80 -9.43
N ILE A 159 5.49 19.25 -9.58
CA ILE A 159 6.71 20.03 -9.79
C ILE A 159 6.57 20.89 -11.06
N ALA A 160 6.12 20.26 -12.15
CA ALA A 160 5.91 20.92 -13.44
C ALA A 160 4.87 22.05 -13.38
N LEU A 161 3.71 21.81 -12.74
CA LEU A 161 2.65 22.80 -12.60
C LEU A 161 3.09 23.96 -11.70
N LYS A 162 3.78 23.66 -10.59
CA LYS A 162 4.31 24.70 -9.68
C LYS A 162 5.37 25.57 -10.37
N ASP A 163 6.24 25.01 -11.20
CA ASP A 163 7.20 25.78 -12.00
C ASP A 163 6.50 26.73 -12.98
N LEU A 164 5.43 26.28 -13.65
CA LEU A 164 4.65 27.15 -14.53
C LEU A 164 3.93 28.25 -13.74
N LEU A 165 3.26 27.91 -12.64
CA LEU A 165 2.56 28.92 -11.82
C LEU A 165 3.52 29.95 -11.23
N PHE A 166 4.73 29.55 -10.84
CA PHE A 166 5.76 30.47 -10.36
C PHE A 166 6.15 31.53 -11.41
N LYS A 167 6.09 31.19 -12.71
CA LYS A 167 6.33 32.15 -13.80
C LYS A 167 5.16 33.13 -14.00
N GLY A 168 3.96 32.81 -13.49
CA GLY A 168 2.78 33.68 -13.54
C GLY A 168 2.40 34.12 -14.95
N GLU A 169 2.18 35.42 -15.14
CA GLU A 169 1.86 36.02 -16.45
C GLU A 169 2.98 35.88 -17.50
N ARG A 170 4.20 35.52 -17.08
CA ARG A 170 5.34 35.30 -18.01
C ARG A 170 5.30 33.94 -18.67
N VAL A 171 4.39 33.04 -18.27
CA VAL A 171 4.22 31.72 -18.89
C VAL A 171 3.88 31.89 -20.37
N ARG A 172 4.68 31.29 -21.23
CA ARG A 172 4.42 31.24 -22.68
C ARG A 172 4.09 29.82 -23.10
N ILE A 173 3.50 29.68 -24.29
CA ILE A 173 3.23 28.37 -24.91
C ILE A 173 4.46 27.45 -24.94
N LYS A 174 5.67 28.01 -25.13
CA LYS A 174 6.92 27.23 -25.13
C LYS A 174 7.19 26.57 -23.78
N ASP A 175 6.83 27.22 -22.68
CA ASP A 175 7.06 26.71 -21.33
C ASP A 175 6.09 25.55 -21.05
N LEU A 176 4.83 25.69 -21.49
CA LEU A 176 3.84 24.61 -21.44
C LEU A 176 4.29 23.39 -22.26
N LYS A 177 4.77 23.60 -23.49
CA LYS A 177 5.26 22.51 -24.35
C LYS A 177 6.47 21.81 -23.74
N ALA A 178 7.41 22.56 -23.18
CA ALA A 178 8.58 22.01 -22.49
C ALA A 178 8.16 21.16 -21.27
N MET A 179 7.19 21.64 -20.49
CA MET A 179 6.62 20.91 -19.36
C MET A 179 5.96 19.60 -19.80
N VAL A 180 5.07 19.63 -20.79
CA VAL A 180 4.41 18.41 -21.32
C VAL A 180 5.45 17.40 -21.83
N TYR A 181 6.48 17.88 -22.52
CA TYR A 181 7.56 17.03 -23.01
C TYR A 181 8.35 16.38 -21.86
N ALA A 182 8.73 17.15 -20.84
CA ALA A 182 9.45 16.64 -19.67
C ALA A 182 8.62 15.59 -18.91
N ILE A 183 7.33 15.84 -18.73
CA ILE A 183 6.39 14.89 -18.13
C ILE A 183 6.37 13.57 -18.93
N ASN A 184 6.26 13.65 -20.26
CA ASN A 184 6.21 12.47 -21.13
C ASN A 184 7.52 11.65 -21.11
N ILE A 185 8.69 12.30 -21.00
CA ILE A 185 9.97 11.59 -20.82
C ILE A 185 9.98 10.85 -19.49
N TYR A 186 9.68 11.55 -18.40
CA TYR A 186 9.69 11.00 -17.04
C TYR A 186 8.81 9.75 -16.94
N TYR A 187 7.65 9.85 -17.56
CA TYR A 187 6.67 8.80 -17.76
C TYR A 187 7.15 7.56 -18.53
N GLY A 188 8.11 7.70 -19.44
CA GLY A 188 8.71 6.58 -20.18
C GLY A 188 9.85 5.89 -19.43
N GLU A 189 10.60 6.62 -18.60
CA GLU A 189 11.80 6.12 -17.92
C GLU A 189 11.51 5.43 -16.58
N ASN A 190 10.43 5.83 -15.90
CA ASN A 190 10.16 5.45 -14.52
C ASN A 190 9.84 3.97 -14.26
N GLY A 191 9.43 3.19 -15.27
CA GLY A 191 9.08 1.77 -15.08
C GLY A 191 10.21 0.91 -14.49
N LYS A 192 11.48 1.33 -14.66
CA LYS A 192 12.65 0.65 -14.08
C LYS A 192 12.89 0.99 -12.60
N GLY A 193 12.52 2.19 -12.16
CA GLY A 193 12.70 2.65 -10.78
C GLY A 193 11.77 1.96 -9.79
N ILE A 194 10.50 1.81 -10.18
CA ILE A 194 9.46 1.14 -9.36
C ILE A 194 9.85 -0.30 -9.05
N ASN A 195 10.26 -1.06 -10.07
CA ASN A 195 10.69 -2.45 -9.89
C ASN A 195 11.89 -2.59 -8.94
N ARG A 196 12.82 -1.63 -8.97
CA ARG A 196 13.97 -1.62 -8.05
C ARG A 196 13.52 -1.34 -6.62
N ALA A 197 12.62 -0.37 -6.43
CA ALA A 197 12.12 -0.01 -5.12
C ALA A 197 11.29 -1.14 -4.49
N LEU A 198 10.42 -1.79 -5.27
CA LEU A 198 9.66 -2.96 -4.83
C LEU A 198 10.56 -4.13 -4.43
N LYS A 199 11.65 -4.38 -5.16
CA LYS A 199 12.67 -5.38 -4.76
C LYS A 199 13.36 -5.02 -3.45
N GLY A 200 13.64 -3.73 -3.22
CA GLY A 200 14.24 -3.26 -1.97
C GLY A 200 13.31 -3.43 -0.77
N PHE A 201 12.01 -3.14 -0.95
CA PHE A 201 10.99 -3.39 0.06
C PHE A 201 10.88 -4.88 0.40
N GLU A 202 10.83 -5.73 -0.63
CA GLU A 202 10.76 -7.18 -0.45
C GLU A 202 11.98 -7.73 0.31
N LYS A 203 13.18 -7.26 -0.04
CA LYS A 203 14.40 -7.61 0.69
C LYS A 203 14.33 -7.23 2.17
N THR A 204 13.92 -6.00 2.48
CA THR A 204 13.81 -5.50 3.87
C THR A 204 12.81 -6.34 4.67
N ARG A 205 11.71 -6.74 4.04
CA ARG A 205 10.70 -7.60 4.66
C ARG A 205 11.24 -9.00 4.95
N GLN A 206 11.97 -9.60 4.01
CA GLN A 206 12.60 -10.90 4.19
C GLN A 206 13.60 -10.88 5.34
N GLU A 207 14.43 -9.83 5.42
CA GLU A 207 15.37 -9.60 6.52
C GLU A 207 14.64 -9.51 7.87
N THR A 208 13.60 -8.67 7.94
CA THR A 208 12.76 -8.54 9.15
C THR A 208 12.14 -9.87 9.56
N THR A 209 11.63 -10.64 8.58
CA THR A 209 11.00 -11.95 8.83
C THR A 209 12.02 -12.97 9.36
N ALA A 210 13.24 -12.94 8.84
CA ALA A 210 14.34 -13.79 9.29
C ALA A 210 14.77 -13.43 10.72
N GLU A 211 14.86 -12.14 11.05
CA GLU A 211 15.14 -11.67 12.42
C GLU A 211 14.07 -12.14 13.42
N TRP A 212 12.78 -12.00 13.07
CA TRP A 212 11.69 -12.52 13.90
C TRP A 212 11.79 -14.03 14.10
N HIS A 213 12.02 -14.80 13.03
CA HIS A 213 12.23 -16.25 13.14
C HIS A 213 13.42 -16.60 14.04
N GLY A 214 14.51 -15.84 13.94
CA GLY A 214 15.68 -15.98 14.80
C GLY A 214 15.32 -15.77 16.28
N LEU A 215 14.62 -14.68 16.60
CA LEU A 215 14.18 -14.36 17.96
C LEU A 215 13.27 -15.44 18.55
N PHE A 216 12.26 -15.90 17.81
CA PHE A 216 11.35 -16.94 18.29
C PHE A 216 12.04 -18.31 18.43
N SER A 217 12.96 -18.63 17.54
CA SER A 217 13.76 -19.86 17.63
C SER A 217 14.70 -19.85 18.84
N ALA A 218 15.34 -18.71 19.13
CA ALA A 218 16.19 -18.54 20.31
C ALA A 218 15.37 -18.64 21.60
N TYR A 219 14.19 -18.03 21.64
CA TYR A 219 13.29 -18.09 22.80
C TYR A 219 12.80 -19.52 23.06
N GLY A 220 12.47 -20.27 22.00
CA GLY A 220 12.09 -21.69 22.10
C GLY A 220 13.20 -22.57 22.66
N LYS A 221 14.45 -22.38 22.19
CA LYS A 221 15.63 -23.11 22.68
C LYS A 221 15.95 -22.81 24.14
N ASN A 222 15.93 -21.54 24.53
CA ASN A 222 16.21 -21.11 25.91
C ASN A 222 15.17 -21.67 26.90
N ARG A 223 13.89 -21.71 26.49
CA ARG A 223 12.82 -22.31 27.29
C ARG A 223 13.02 -23.83 27.45
N HIS A 224 13.46 -24.53 26.40
CA HIS A 224 13.70 -25.97 26.46
C HIS A 224 14.88 -26.31 27.38
N GLN A 225 15.98 -25.56 27.30
CA GLN A 225 17.16 -25.72 28.17
C GLN A 225 16.84 -25.39 29.64
N ALA A 226 16.04 -24.36 29.91
CA ALA A 226 15.62 -24.00 31.26
C ALA A 226 14.70 -25.06 31.91
N LEU A 227 13.92 -25.80 31.10
CA LEU A 227 13.10 -26.91 31.57
C LEU A 227 13.93 -28.18 31.83
N GLU A 228 14.98 -28.42 31.04
CA GLU A 228 15.92 -29.53 31.24
C GLU A 228 16.81 -29.33 32.48
N ALA A 229 17.27 -28.10 32.75
CA ALA A 229 18.08 -27.78 33.93
C ALA A 229 17.32 -27.86 35.28
N ARG A 230 15.99 -28.06 35.24
CA ARG A 230 15.12 -28.21 36.42
C ARG A 230 14.72 -29.67 36.69
N ARG A 231 15.16 -30.62 35.86
CA ARG A 231 15.05 -32.05 36.11
C ARG A 231 16.33 -32.58 36.75
#